data_AF-A0A2A4AMH9-F1
#
_entry.id   AF-A0A2A4AMH9-F1
#
_cell.length_a   1.000
_cell.length_b   1.000
_cell.length_c   1.000
_cell.angle_alpha   90.00
_cell.angle_beta   90.00
_cell.angle_gamma   90.00
#
_symmetry.space_group_name_H-M   'P 1'
#
loop_
_entity.id
_entity.type
_entity.pdbx_description
1 polymer ?
#
loop_
_entity_poly.entity_id
_entity_poly.type
_entity_poly.pdbx_seq_one_letter_code
_entity_poly.pdbx_strand_id
1 'polypeptide(L)'
;MTAEQLLLVAREFCAQHKTTVTNFGALVAAASVSSARIDGIPVHANRQQAAQAMQQILVAYPALNKHNRTFAALSARVFMETESRLSLR
;
A
#
# COMPACT_ATOMS: atom_id res chain seq x y z
N MET A 1 -1.32 -7.64 -0.69
CA MET A 1 -0.94 -6.79 -1.84
C MET A 1 0.56 -6.77 -1.98
N THR A 2 1.11 -7.17 -3.12
CA THR A 2 2.57 -7.16 -3.38
C THR A 2 3.05 -5.77 -3.81
N ALA A 3 4.37 -5.57 -3.90
CA ALA A 3 4.96 -4.32 -4.38
C ALA A 3 4.58 -4.03 -5.84
N GLU A 4 4.49 -5.06 -6.69
CA GLU A 4 4.08 -4.97 -8.09
C GLU A 4 2.61 -4.56 -8.21
N GLN A 5 1.74 -5.16 -7.39
CA GLN A 5 0.33 -4.77 -7.34
C GLN A 5 0.17 -3.33 -6.89
N LEU A 6 0.93 -2.90 -5.88
CA LEU A 6 0.94 -1.52 -5.43
C LEU A 6 1.52 -0.56 -6.49
N LEU A 7 2.50 -0.99 -7.30
CA LEU A 7 3.00 -0.22 -8.43
C LEU A 7 1.93 -0.02 -9.52
N LEU A 8 1.06 -1.01 -9.76
CA LEU A 8 -0.07 -0.85 -10.68
C LEU A 8 -1.04 0.24 -10.18
N VAL A 9 -1.35 0.24 -8.88
CA VAL A 9 -2.15 1.31 -8.25
C VAL A 9 -1.45 2.66 -8.39
N ALA A 10 -0.14 2.72 -8.15
CA ALA A 10 0.64 3.95 -8.27
C ALA A 10 0.66 4.50 -9.70
N ARG A 11 0.78 3.64 -10.70
CA ARG A 11 0.77 4.03 -12.12
C ARG A 11 -0.57 4.65 -12.51
N GLU A 12 -1.67 4.01 -12.14
CA GLU A 12 -3.02 4.53 -12.40
C GLU A 12 -3.24 5.87 -11.68
N PHE A 13 -2.86 5.97 -10.41
CA PHE A 13 -2.91 7.22 -9.66
C PHE A 13 -2.09 8.33 -10.32
N CYS A 14 -0.88 8.02 -10.78
CA CYS A 14 -0.01 8.98 -11.46
C CYS A 14 -0.62 9.51 -12.76
N ALA A 15 -1.26 8.63 -13.54
CA ALA A 15 -1.93 9.00 -14.78
C ALA A 15 -3.08 10.00 -14.53
N GLN A 16 -3.88 9.78 -13.48
CA GLN A 16 -5.02 10.64 -13.14
C GLN A 16 -4.61 11.97 -12.48
N HIS A 17 -3.57 11.97 -11.64
CA HIS A 17 -3.19 13.12 -10.81
C HIS A 17 -1.96 13.89 -11.32
N LYS A 18 -1.43 13.55 -12.50
CA LYS A 18 -0.22 14.13 -13.10
C LYS A 18 0.94 14.15 -12.09
N THR A 19 1.20 13.00 -11.49
CA THR A 19 2.32 12.75 -10.56
C THR A 19 3.27 11.71 -11.14
N THR A 20 4.36 11.42 -10.44
CA THR A 20 5.33 10.41 -10.86
C THR A 20 5.84 9.66 -9.65
N VAL A 21 6.02 8.34 -9.80
CA VAL A 21 6.71 7.52 -8.80
C VAL A 21 8.18 7.90 -8.82
N THR A 22 8.67 8.39 -7.68
CA THR A 22 10.08 8.78 -7.50
C THR A 22 10.82 7.88 -6.51
N ASN A 23 10.10 7.06 -5.76
CA ASN A 23 10.67 6.19 -4.74
C ASN A 23 9.99 4.82 -4.73
N PHE A 24 10.60 3.85 -5.41
CA PHE A 24 10.13 2.47 -5.45
C PHE A 24 10.34 1.73 -4.11
N GLY A 25 11.34 2.14 -3.32
CA GLY A 25 11.58 1.60 -1.98
C GLY A 25 10.40 1.84 -1.04
N ALA A 26 9.70 2.96 -1.18
CA ALA A 26 8.47 3.23 -0.44
C ALA A 26 7.34 2.25 -0.77
N LEU A 27 7.21 1.86 -2.04
CA LEU A 27 6.22 0.86 -2.46
C LEU A 27 6.56 -0.53 -1.90
N VAL A 28 7.84 -0.91 -1.92
CA VAL A 28 8.32 -2.17 -1.30
C VAL A 28 8.04 -2.16 0.19
N ALA A 29 8.46 -1.12 0.92
CA ALA A 29 8.26 -1.01 2.37
C ALA A 29 6.77 -1.08 2.75
N ALA A 30 5.92 -0.36 2.02
CA ALA A 30 4.48 -0.33 2.24
C ALA A 30 3.82 -1.70 1.98
N ALA A 31 4.21 -2.39 0.90
CA ALA A 31 3.73 -3.74 0.62
C ALA A 31 4.20 -4.71 1.71
N SER A 32 5.49 -4.70 2.05
CA SER A 32 6.09 -5.58 3.06
C SER A 32 5.47 -5.40 4.43
N VAL A 33 5.31 -4.17 4.94
CA VAL A 33 4.73 -3.94 6.28
C VAL A 33 3.31 -4.51 6.38
N SER A 34 2.52 -4.34 5.32
CA SER A 34 1.11 -4.78 5.31
C SER A 34 0.91 -6.29 5.27
N SER A 35 1.92 -7.04 4.81
CA SER A 35 1.89 -8.51 4.70
C SER A 35 2.91 -9.20 5.60
N ALA A 36 3.61 -8.44 6.46
CA ALA A 36 4.74 -8.94 7.22
C ALA A 36 4.35 -10.05 8.19
N ARG A 37 5.22 -11.06 8.25
CA ARG A 37 5.22 -12.11 9.25
C ARG A 37 6.64 -12.31 9.77
N ILE A 38 6.79 -12.54 11.07
CA ILE A 38 8.06 -12.85 11.72
C ILE A 38 7.91 -14.22 12.35
N ASP A 39 8.72 -15.19 11.92
CA ASP A 39 8.61 -16.59 12.34
C ASP A 39 7.17 -17.16 12.15
N GLY A 40 6.56 -16.81 11.02
CA GLY A 40 5.17 -17.18 10.73
C GLY A 40 4.12 -16.44 11.55
N ILE A 41 4.48 -15.58 12.50
CA ILE A 41 3.55 -14.76 13.30
C ILE A 41 3.17 -13.49 12.53
N PRO A 42 1.88 -13.19 12.31
CA PRO A 42 1.47 -11.92 11.69
C PRO A 42 1.96 -10.73 12.51
N VAL A 43 2.58 -9.75 11.87
CA VAL A 43 3.01 -8.50 12.54
C VAL A 43 1.81 -7.65 12.96
N HIS A 44 0.72 -7.71 12.20
CA HIS A 44 -0.52 -6.99 12.50
C HIS A 44 -1.63 -7.97 12.88
N ALA A 45 -2.38 -7.66 13.94
CA ALA A 45 -3.41 -8.55 14.47
C ALA A 45 -4.61 -8.70 13.53
N ASN A 46 -4.87 -7.67 12.70
CA ASN A 46 -5.93 -7.71 11.71
C ASN A 46 -5.58 -6.86 10.49
N ARG A 47 -6.38 -7.01 9.43
CA ARG A 47 -6.18 -6.33 8.15
C ARG A 47 -6.28 -4.81 8.27
N GLN A 48 -7.12 -4.29 9.17
CA GLN A 48 -7.28 -2.86 9.36
C GLN A 48 -5.99 -2.23 9.91
N GLN A 49 -5.33 -2.89 10.87
CA GLN A 49 -4.02 -2.48 11.35
C GLN A 49 -2.95 -2.54 10.25
N ALA A 50 -2.95 -3.58 9.41
CA ALA A 50 -2.04 -3.68 8.27
C ALA A 50 -2.25 -2.57 7.23
N ALA A 51 -3.51 -2.23 6.92
CA ALA A 51 -3.86 -1.13 6.02
C ALA A 51 -3.42 0.23 6.60
N GLN A 52 -3.63 0.44 7.90
CA GLN A 52 -3.17 1.64 8.61
C GLN A 52 -1.64 1.76 8.57
N ALA A 53 -0.92 0.67 8.80
CA ALA A 53 0.55 0.66 8.74
C ALA A 53 1.06 1.00 7.33
N MET A 54 0.44 0.44 6.28
CA MET A 54 0.73 0.81 4.89
C MET A 54 0.54 2.30 4.64
N GLN A 55 -0.59 2.87 5.08
CA GLN A 55 -0.86 4.29 4.94
C GLN A 55 0.18 5.14 5.67
N GLN A 56 0.51 4.77 6.92
CA GLN A 56 1.51 5.48 7.72
C GLN A 56 2.89 5.48 7.05
N ILE A 57 3.33 4.32 6.53
CA ILE A 57 4.60 4.23 5.79
C ILE A 57 4.60 5.12 4.57
N LEU A 58 3.54 5.12 3.75
CA LEU A 58 3.50 5.96 2.53
C LEU A 58 3.38 7.46 2.83
N VAL A 59 2.91 7.84 4.02
CA VAL A 59 2.92 9.23 4.49
C VAL A 59 4.30 9.63 4.99
N ALA A 60 4.96 8.78 5.78
CA ALA A 60 6.28 9.05 6.38
C ALA A 60 7.44 8.89 5.38
N TYR A 61 7.29 8.00 4.41
CA TYR A 61 8.26 7.68 3.38
C TYR A 61 7.58 7.76 2.00
N PRO A 62 7.50 8.98 1.41
CA PRO A 62 6.73 9.25 0.21
C PRO A 62 7.21 8.47 -1.02
N ALA A 63 6.26 7.90 -1.78
CA ALA A 63 6.54 7.18 -3.03
C ALA A 63 6.52 8.07 -4.28
N LEU A 64 5.74 9.16 -4.22
CA LEU A 64 5.48 10.04 -5.35
C LEU A 64 6.11 11.43 -5.12
N ASN A 65 6.27 12.21 -6.19
CA ASN A 65 6.70 13.60 -6.09
C ASN A 65 5.68 14.54 -5.41
N LYS A 66 4.38 14.21 -5.42
CA LYS A 66 3.30 14.98 -4.77
C LYS A 66 2.06 14.10 -4.55
N HIS A 67 1.07 14.62 -3.82
CA HIS A 67 -0.20 13.93 -3.49
C HIS A 67 -0.06 12.63 -2.66
N ASN A 68 1.03 12.46 -1.90
CA ASN A 68 1.31 11.23 -1.16
C ASN A 68 0.27 10.88 -0.07
N ARG A 69 -0.34 11.88 0.60
CA ARG A 69 -1.40 11.59 1.59
C ARG A 69 -2.62 10.93 0.95
N THR A 70 -3.05 11.44 -0.21
CA THR A 70 -4.16 10.88 -0.98
C THR A 70 -3.80 9.51 -1.53
N PHE A 71 -2.59 9.36 -2.09
CA PHE A 71 -2.10 8.07 -2.57
C PHE A 71 -2.02 7.01 -1.47
N ALA A 72 -1.54 7.38 -0.27
CA ALA A 72 -1.46 6.50 0.89
C ALA A 72 -2.85 6.01 1.33
N ALA A 73 -3.83 6.91 1.41
CA ALA A 73 -5.21 6.57 1.76
C ALA A 73 -5.85 5.64 0.71
N LEU A 74 -5.65 5.91 -0.58
CA LEU A 74 -6.12 5.04 -1.65
C LEU A 74 -5.49 3.64 -1.57
N SER A 75 -4.17 3.57 -1.38
CA SER A 75 -3.44 2.30 -1.30
C SER A 75 -3.94 1.41 -0.16
N ALA A 76 -4.15 1.99 1.02
CA ALA A 76 -4.73 1.28 2.16
C ALA A 76 -6.16 0.80 1.88
N ARG A 77 -6.98 1.61 1.19
CA ARG A 77 -8.33 1.21 0.78
C ARG A 77 -8.31 0.04 -0.21
N VAL A 78 -7.48 0.10 -1.25
CA VAL A 78 -7.33 -0.99 -2.24
C VAL A 78 -6.86 -2.27 -1.57
N PHE A 79 -5.93 -2.18 -0.61
CA PHE A 79 -5.49 -3.33 0.19
C PHE A 79 -6.65 -3.98 0.97
N MET A 80 -7.57 -3.19 1.52
CA MET A 80 -8.75 -3.71 2.22
C MET A 80 -9.73 -4.39 1.25
N GLU A 81 -9.97 -3.80 0.08
CA GLU A 81 -10.96 -4.31 -0.90
C GLU A 81 -10.49 -5.57 -1.64
N THR A 82 -9.19 -5.74 -1.85
CA THR A 82 -8.64 -6.83 -2.68
C THR A 82 -8.85 -8.24 -2.12
N GLU A 83 -9.07 -8.42 -0.81
CA GLU A 83 -9.36 -9.76 -0.25
C GLU A 83 -10.79 -9.97 0.21
N SER A 84 -11.60 -8.92 0.28
CA SER A 84 -13.05 -9.12 0.38
C SER A 84 -13.57 -9.98 -0.79
N ARG A 85 -12.89 -9.96 -1.94
CA ARG A 85 -13.19 -10.80 -3.11
C ARG A 85 -12.62 -12.22 -3.06
N LEU A 86 -11.60 -12.46 -2.23
CA LEU A 86 -11.01 -13.79 -2.05
C LEU A 86 -11.75 -14.59 -0.98
N SER A 87 -12.33 -13.94 0.03
CA SER A 87 -13.20 -14.57 1.04
C SER A 87 -14.60 -14.96 0.54
N LEU A 88 -14.92 -14.64 -0.72
CA LEU A 88 -16.19 -14.98 -1.39
C LEU A 88 -16.04 -16.11 -2.43
N ARG A 89 -14.87 -16.75 -2.47
CA ARG A 89 -14.60 -17.98 -3.24
C ARG A 89 -14.25 -19.10 -2.28
#